data_AF-A0A134C4X1-F1
#
_entry.id   AF-A0A134C4X1-F1
#
_cell.length_a   1.000
_cell.length_b   1.000
_cell.length_c   1.000
_cell.angle_alpha   90.00
_cell.angle_beta   90.00
_cell.angle_gamma   90.00
#
_symmetry.space_group_name_H-M   'P 1'
#
loop_
_entity.id
_entity.type
_entity.pdbx_description
1 polymer ?
#
loop_
_entity_poly.entity_id
_entity_poly.type
_entity_poly.pdbx_seq_one_letter_code
_entity_poly.pdbx_strand_id
1 'polypeptide(L)'
;VCRQLGYIIVDGEYLTFEDMVDRKVVSKATYDATMEQLALWSNYMRNAFIACHLEPWTVFSYMLDEEMHISNNFGYDVLAEQA
;
A
#
# COMPACT_ATOMS: atom_id res chain seq x y z
N VAL A 1 -1.99 -11.46 -8.64
CA VAL A 1 -0.82 -10.72 -8.11
C VAL A 1 -1.33 -9.37 -7.64
N CYS A 2 -1.35 -9.09 -6.32
CA CYS A 2 -1.66 -7.75 -5.84
C CYS A 2 -0.54 -6.80 -6.29
N ARG A 3 -0.89 -5.79 -7.08
CA ARG A 3 0.05 -4.74 -7.48
C ARG A 3 -0.16 -3.59 -6.50
N GLN A 4 0.75 -3.44 -5.55
CA GLN A 4 0.68 -2.37 -4.55
C GLN A 4 1.19 -1.07 -5.20
N LEU A 5 0.30 -0.10 -5.36
CA LEU A 5 0.65 1.25 -5.82
C LEU A 5 0.69 2.14 -4.59
N GLY A 6 1.89 2.37 -4.07
CA GLY A 6 2.14 3.32 -2.99
C GLY A 6 2.88 4.54 -3.53
N TYR A 7 2.44 5.73 -3.16
CA TYR A 7 3.16 6.97 -3.41
C TYR A 7 3.26 7.77 -2.12
N ILE A 8 4.30 8.58 -2.01
CA ILE A 8 4.40 9.62 -0.99
C ILE A 8 4.46 10.98 -1.68
N ILE A 9 3.99 12.01 -1.00
CA ILE A 9 4.11 13.39 -1.48
C ILE A 9 5.33 14.00 -0.80
N VAL A 10 6.34 14.38 -1.59
CA VAL A 10 7.55 15.08 -1.12
C VAL A 10 7.61 16.42 -1.85
N ASP A 11 7.64 17.53 -1.11
CA ASP A 11 7.65 18.90 -1.66
C ASP A 11 6.56 19.17 -2.70
N GLY A 12 5.38 18.54 -2.53
CA GLY A 12 4.25 18.67 -3.45
C GLY A 12 4.32 17.79 -4.70
N GLU A 13 5.37 16.96 -4.85
CA GLU A 13 5.50 15.99 -5.92
C GLU A 13 5.07 14.59 -5.46
N TYR A 14 4.26 13.92 -6.27
CA TYR A 14 3.91 12.51 -6.08
C TYR A 14 5.08 11.63 -6.52
N LEU A 15 5.74 10.99 -5.56
CA LEU A 15 6.80 10.03 -5.82
C LEU A 15 6.30 8.63 -5.55
N THR A 16 6.39 7.77 -6.56
CA THR A 16 6.28 6.32 -6.31
C THR A 16 7.45 5.87 -5.46
N PHE A 17 7.33 4.74 -4.78
CA PHE A 17 8.46 4.22 -4.01
C PHE A 17 9.65 3.88 -4.91
N GLU A 18 9.42 3.45 -6.16
CA GLU A 18 10.47 3.26 -7.16
C GLU A 18 11.20 4.58 -7.47
N ASP A 19 10.47 5.69 -7.65
CA ASP A 19 11.06 7.01 -7.86
C ASP A 19 11.95 7.42 -6.68
N MET A 20 11.58 7.06 -5.45
CA MET A 20 12.39 7.37 -4.26
C MET A 20 13.73 6.63 -4.26
N VAL A 21 13.78 5.40 -4.77
CA VAL A 21 15.03 4.63 -4.91
C VAL A 21 15.88 5.22 -6.03
N ASP A 22 15.28 5.52 -7.19
CA ASP A 22 15.97 6.06 -8.35
C ASP A 22 16.58 7.45 -8.06
N ARG A 23 15.83 8.29 -7.33
CA ARG A 23 16.29 9.61 -6.87
C ARG A 23 17.16 9.56 -5.63
N LYS A 24 17.44 8.36 -5.09
CA LYS A 24 18.25 8.13 -3.89
C LYS A 24 17.74 8.85 -2.63
N VAL A 25 16.44 9.10 -2.55
CA VAL A 25 15.76 9.60 -1.34
C VAL A 25 15.81 8.53 -0.26
N VAL A 26 15.69 7.25 -0.64
CA VAL A 26 15.89 6.09 0.23
C VAL A 26 16.83 5.08 -0.41
N SER A 27 17.49 4.26 0.41
CA SER A 27 18.31 3.15 -0.11
C SER A 27 17.43 2.01 -0.61
N LYS A 28 17.90 1.25 -1.62
CA LYS A 28 17.21 0.04 -2.08
C LYS A 28 16.97 -0.97 -0.95
N ALA A 29 17.94 -1.14 -0.05
CA ALA A 29 17.80 -2.05 1.08
C ALA A 29 16.68 -1.62 2.04
N THR A 30 16.57 -0.32 2.31
CA THR A 30 15.47 0.25 3.11
C THR A 30 14.12 0.04 2.41
N TYR A 31 14.06 0.30 1.11
CA TYR A 31 12.85 0.05 0.30
C TYR A 31 12.41 -1.41 0.37
N ASP A 32 13.32 -2.35 0.07
CA ASP A 32 13.01 -3.78 0.05
C ASP A 32 12.48 -4.26 1.41
N ALA A 33 13.12 -3.83 2.51
CA ALA A 33 12.67 -4.16 3.86
C ALA A 33 11.29 -3.56 4.19
N THR A 34 11.03 -2.30 3.82
CA THR A 34 9.72 -1.68 4.04
C THR A 34 8.62 -2.39 3.25
N MET A 35 8.87 -2.77 1.99
CA MET A 35 7.90 -3.49 1.17
C MET A 35 7.61 -4.89 1.71
N GLU A 36 8.62 -5.60 2.23
CA GLU A 36 8.42 -6.89 2.89
C GLU A 36 7.53 -6.75 4.13
N GLN A 37 7.77 -5.74 4.97
CA GLN A 37 6.95 -5.48 6.15
C GLN A 37 5.50 -5.12 5.78
N LEU A 38 5.30 -4.30 4.75
CA LEU A 38 3.95 -3.95 4.26
C LEU A 38 3.21 -5.17 3.70
N ALA A 39 3.91 -6.07 2.99
CA ALA A 39 3.32 -7.31 2.49
C ALA A 39 2.89 -8.24 3.65
N LEU A 40 3.72 -8.38 4.68
CA LEU A 40 3.38 -9.15 5.89
C LEU A 40 2.16 -8.58 6.60
N TRP A 41 2.14 -7.26 6.83
CA TRP A 41 1.02 -6.58 7.47
C TRP A 41 -0.27 -6.72 6.66
N SER A 42 -0.21 -6.53 5.34
CA SER A 42 -1.38 -6.66 4.45
C SER A 42 -1.98 -8.08 4.50
N ASN A 43 -1.13 -9.11 4.48
CA ASN A 43 -1.57 -10.49 4.61
C ASN A 43 -2.18 -10.79 5.98
N TYR A 44 -1.56 -10.29 7.06
CA TYR A 44 -2.10 -10.42 8.41
C TYR A 44 -3.50 -9.81 8.52
N MET A 45 -3.66 -8.56 8.06
CA MET A 45 -4.94 -7.85 8.09
C MET A 45 -6.00 -8.59 7.27
N ARG A 46 -5.65 -9.06 6.07
CA ARG A 46 -6.58 -9.81 5.21
C ARG A 46 -7.10 -11.07 5.89
N ASN A 47 -6.20 -11.81 6.55
CA ASN A 47 -6.58 -13.00 7.31
C ASN A 47 -7.45 -12.66 8.53
N ALA A 48 -7.20 -11.53 9.19
CA ALA A 48 -8.03 -11.07 10.30
C ALA A 48 -9.47 -10.78 9.86
N PHE A 49 -9.68 -10.15 8.69
CA PHE A 49 -11.04 -9.93 8.18
C PHE A 49 -11.77 -11.22 7.84
N ILE A 50 -11.07 -12.18 7.21
CA ILE A 50 -11.64 -13.51 6.94
C ILE A 50 -12.05 -14.18 8.25
N ALA A 51 -11.22 -14.09 9.30
CA ALA A 51 -11.53 -14.63 10.62
C ALA A 51 -12.72 -13.91 11.30
N CYS A 52 -12.96 -12.64 10.97
CA CYS A 52 -14.13 -11.87 11.40
C CYS A 52 -15.35 -12.04 10.48
N HIS A 53 -15.34 -13.00 9.54
CA HIS A 53 -16.41 -13.22 8.55
C HIS A 53 -16.70 -12.02 7.65
N LEU A 54 -15.71 -11.15 7.46
CA LEU A 54 -15.77 -10.04 6.50
C LEU A 54 -15.24 -10.51 5.15
N GLU A 55 -15.77 -9.94 4.07
CA GLU A 55 -15.20 -10.17 2.74
C GLU A 55 -13.77 -9.61 2.68
N PRO A 56 -12.81 -10.38 2.13
CA PRO A 56 -11.46 -9.88 1.94
C PRO A 56 -11.46 -8.84 0.82
N TRP A 57 -10.90 -7.67 1.10
CA TRP A 57 -10.70 -6.63 0.08
C TRP A 57 -9.77 -7.10 -1.05
N THR A 58 -9.93 -6.47 -2.21
CA THR A 58 -9.08 -6.67 -3.39
C THR A 58 -8.03 -5.56 -3.51
N VAL A 59 -8.37 -4.36 -3.06
CA VAL A 59 -7.49 -3.18 -3.06
C VAL A 59 -7.49 -2.56 -1.66
N PHE A 60 -6.32 -2.15 -1.19
CA PHE A 60 -6.16 -1.38 0.04
C PHE A 60 -5.41 -0.09 -0.29
N SER A 61 -5.93 1.04 0.16
CA SER A 61 -5.23 2.31 0.13
C SER A 61 -5.27 2.97 1.50
N TYR A 62 -4.23 3.73 1.80
CA TYR A 62 -4.15 4.57 2.99
C TYR A 62 -3.62 5.94 2.60
N MET A 63 -4.07 6.96 3.31
CA MET A 63 -3.58 8.32 3.20
C MET A 63 -3.23 8.81 4.60
N LEU A 64 -2.05 9.41 4.70
CA LEU A 64 -1.59 10.15 5.86
C LEU A 64 -1.81 11.63 5.57
N ASP A 65 -2.51 12.34 6.45
CA ASP A 65 -2.57 13.80 6.39
C ASP A 65 -1.34 14.45 7.05
N GLU A 66 -1.24 15.78 6.98
CA GLU A 66 -0.13 16.56 7.56
C GLU A 66 -0.04 16.42 9.09
N GLU A 67 -1.15 16.08 9.75
CA GLU A 67 -1.26 15.86 11.19
C GLU A 67 -1.01 14.40 11.58
N MET A 68 -0.58 13.56 10.63
CA MET A 68 -0.30 12.12 10.79
C MET A 68 -1.54 11.27 11.11
N HIS A 69 -2.74 11.74 10.78
CA HIS A 69 -3.93 10.89 10.81
C HIS A 69 -3.93 9.92 9.63
N ILE A 70 -4.27 8.67 9.92
CA ILE A 70 -4.40 7.62 8.91
C ILE A 70 -5.87 7.52 8.51
N SER A 71 -6.15 7.73 7.24
CA SER A 71 -7.40 7.31 6.60
C SER A 71 -7.14 6.07 5.75
N ASN A 72 -7.99 5.05 5.91
CA ASN A 72 -7.88 3.78 5.19
C ASN A 72 -9.12 3.58 4.31
N ASN A 73 -8.92 3.06 3.11
CA ASN A 73 -10.00 2.62 2.23
C ASN A 73 -9.77 1.17 1.80
N PHE A 74 -10.83 0.37 1.89
CA PHE A 74 -10.86 -1.02 1.49
C PHE A 74 -11.74 -1.14 0.26
N GLY A 75 -11.11 -1.33 -0.90
CA GLY A 75 -11.79 -1.54 -2.17
C GLY A 75 -12.14 -3.01 -2.37
N TYR A 76 -13.38 -3.26 -2.77
CA TYR A 76 -13.90 -4.59 -3.11
C TYR A 76 -14.05 -4.79 -4.62
N ASP A 77 -13.50 -3.88 -5.43
CA ASP A 77 -13.60 -3.96 -6.88
C ASP A 77 -13.17 -5.35 -7.32
N VAL A 78 -14.13 -6.06 -7.91
CA VAL A 78 -13.84 -7.19 -8.79
C VAL A 78 -12.87 -6.59 -9.80
N LEU A 79 -11.69 -7.17 -9.97
CA LEU A 79 -10.95 -6.98 -11.20
C LEU A 79 -11.91 -7.46 -12.30
N ALA A 80 -12.78 -6.58 -12.78
CA ALA A 80 -13.61 -6.83 -13.93
C ALA A 80 -12.59 -7.16 -15.01
N GLU A 81 -12.55 -8.43 -15.39
CA GLU A 81 -11.67 -8.91 -16.45
C GLU A 81 -11.85 -7.95 -17.61
N GLN A 82 -10.86 -7.11 -17.88
CA GLN A 82 -10.71 -6.53 -19.20
C GLN A 82 -10.23 -7.68 -20.09
N ALA A 83 -11.19 -8.47 -20.57
CA ALA A 83 -11.05 -9.41 -21.67
C ALA A 83 -12.41 -9.59 -22.35
#